data_AF-A0AAV6AJS5-F1
#
_entry.id   AF-A0AAV6AJS5-F1
#
_cell.length_a   1.000
_cell.length_b   1.000
_cell.length_c   1.000
_cell.angle_alpha   90.00
_cell.angle_beta   90.00
_cell.angle_gamma   90.00
#
_symmetry.space_group_name_H-M   'P 1'
#
loop_
_entity.id
_entity.type
_entity.pdbx_description
1 polymer ?
#
loop_
_entity_poly.entity_id
_entity_poly.type
_entity_poly.pdbx_seq_one_letter_code
_entity_poly.pdbx_strand_id
1 'polypeptide(L)'
;MTITSRIAGAALAGLLSATAFTGAFAQEDTIKVGILHSLSGTMAISETTLKDVMLMLIEQQNEKGGLLGKQLEAVVVDPASDWPLFAEKAKELISQEQVSAV
;
A
#
# COMPACT_ATOMS: atom_id res chain seq x y z
N MET A 1 -14.14 -55.09 1.67
CA MET A 1 -13.40 -53.99 1.01
C MET A 1 -14.03 -52.64 1.34
N THR A 2 -14.29 -52.35 2.62
CA THR A 2 -15.22 -51.27 3.02
C THR A 2 -14.75 -50.47 4.24
N ILE A 3 -13.72 -50.94 4.96
CA ILE A 3 -13.18 -50.29 6.16
C ILE A 3 -12.00 -49.38 5.79
N THR A 4 -11.19 -49.77 4.81
CA THR A 4 -10.03 -49.02 4.33
C THR A 4 -10.39 -47.69 3.67
N SER A 5 -11.56 -47.58 3.02
CA SER A 5 -12.00 -46.34 2.37
C SER A 5 -12.45 -45.25 3.37
N ARG A 6 -12.89 -45.65 4.57
CA ARG A 6 -13.36 -44.70 5.61
C ARG A 6 -12.19 -44.02 6.34
N ILE A 7 -11.07 -44.72 6.49
CA ILE A 7 -9.83 -44.16 7.09
C ILE A 7 -9.16 -43.18 6.12
N ALA A 8 -9.16 -43.48 4.81
CA ALA A 8 -8.66 -42.57 3.78
C ALA A 8 -9.46 -41.25 3.73
N GLY A 9 -10.79 -41.31 3.88
CA GLY A 9 -11.63 -40.11 3.92
C GLY A 9 -11.41 -39.22 5.14
N ALA A 10 -11.16 -39.81 6.32
CA ALA A 10 -10.89 -39.05 7.54
C ALA A 10 -9.51 -38.37 7.51
N ALA A 11 -8.49 -39.02 6.94
CA ALA A 11 -7.16 -38.42 6.77
C ALA A 11 -7.19 -37.24 5.80
N LEU A 12 -7.96 -37.33 4.71
CA LEU A 12 -8.10 -36.25 3.74
C LEU A 12 -8.86 -35.03 4.31
N ALA A 13 -9.89 -35.27 5.13
CA ALA A 13 -10.60 -34.21 5.83
C ALA A 13 -9.74 -33.50 6.90
N GLY A 14 -8.85 -34.25 7.57
CA GLY A 14 -7.87 -33.70 8.51
C GLY A 14 -6.81 -32.82 7.84
N LEU A 15 -6.30 -33.23 6.67
CA LEU A 15 -5.34 -32.42 5.91
C LEU A 15 -5.95 -31.12 5.36
N LEU A 16 -7.20 -31.15 4.87
CA LEU A 16 -7.90 -29.95 4.38
C LEU A 16 -8.20 -28.94 5.50
N SER A 17 -8.42 -29.42 6.72
CA SER A 17 -8.66 -28.55 7.89
C SER A 17 -7.37 -27.88 8.40
N ALA A 18 -6.21 -28.52 8.20
CA ALA A 18 -4.91 -27.99 8.61
C ALA A 18 -4.43 -26.85 7.69
N THR A 19 -4.84 -26.82 6.42
CA THR A 19 -4.53 -25.73 5.49
C THR A 19 -5.44 -24.51 5.63
N ALA A 20 -6.57 -24.63 6.33
CA ALA A 20 -7.50 -23.52 6.56
C ALA A 20 -7.04 -22.53 7.66
N PHE A 21 -5.98 -22.88 8.41
CA PHE A 21 -5.44 -22.06 9.52
C PHE A 21 -4.25 -21.17 9.13
N THR A 22 -3.80 -21.16 7.87
CA THR A 22 -2.88 -20.13 7.39
C THR A 22 -3.68 -18.85 7.19
N GLY A 23 -3.79 -18.09 8.27
CA GLY A 23 -4.66 -16.94 8.43
C GLY A 23 -4.73 -16.03 7.21
N ALA A 24 -5.95 -15.86 6.69
CA ALA A 24 -6.34 -14.64 5.99
C ALA A 24 -6.34 -13.50 7.02
N PHE A 25 -5.15 -13.02 7.39
CA PHE A 25 -5.03 -11.72 8.01
C PHE A 25 -5.47 -10.72 6.95
N ALA A 26 -6.60 -10.05 7.18
CA ALA A 26 -6.95 -8.82 6.49
C ALA A 26 -5.91 -7.75 6.88
N GLN A 27 -4.72 -7.92 6.31
CA GLN A 27 -3.58 -7.03 6.36
C GLN A 27 -4.04 -5.80 5.57
N GLU A 28 -4.08 -4.59 6.17
CA GLU A 28 -4.41 -3.35 5.43
C GLU A 28 -3.74 -3.40 4.05
N ASP A 29 -4.55 -3.43 3.00
CA ASP A 29 -4.13 -3.92 1.68
C ASP A 29 -3.06 -3.03 1.03
N THR A 30 -2.89 -1.81 1.53
CA THR A 30 -1.95 -0.82 0.99
C THR A 30 -1.15 -0.10 2.09
N ILE A 31 0.05 0.35 1.74
CA ILE A 31 0.87 1.31 2.49
C ILE A 31 0.73 2.65 1.76
N LYS A 32 0.07 3.62 2.40
CA LYS A 32 -0.07 4.97 1.85
C LYS A 32 1.21 5.78 2.01
N VAL A 33 1.65 6.42 0.94
CA VAL A 33 2.82 7.30 0.89
C VAL A 33 2.36 8.69 0.44
N GLY A 34 2.57 9.69 1.28
CA GLY A 34 2.28 11.08 0.97
C GLY A 34 3.31 11.64 -0.01
N ILE A 35 2.86 12.41 -0.98
CA ILE A 35 3.70 13.15 -1.92
C ILE A 35 3.33 14.63 -1.78
N LEU A 36 4.18 15.37 -1.08
CA LEU A 36 4.01 16.79 -0.77
C LEU A 36 4.97 17.63 -1.62
N HIS A 37 4.59 17.84 -2.87
CA HIS A 37 5.36 18.61 -3.86
C HIS A 37 4.49 19.73 -4.43
N SER A 38 5.08 20.90 -4.67
CA SER A 38 4.45 22.05 -5.32
C SER A 38 4.13 21.71 -6.77
N LEU A 39 2.87 21.47 -7.07
CA LEU A 39 2.37 21.21 -8.43
C LEU A 39 1.84 22.48 -9.09
N SER A 40 1.66 23.54 -8.30
CA SER A 40 1.42 24.91 -8.74
C SER A 40 2.38 25.90 -8.06
N GLY A 41 2.35 27.16 -8.52
CA GLY A 41 3.25 28.20 -8.03
C GLY A 41 4.63 28.19 -8.70
N THR A 42 5.60 28.85 -8.07
CA THR A 42 6.93 29.10 -8.67
C THR A 42 7.80 27.86 -8.80
N MET A 43 7.54 26.81 -8.00
CA MET A 43 8.28 25.55 -8.01
C MET A 43 7.64 24.44 -8.87
N ALA A 44 6.46 24.70 -9.47
CA ALA A 44 5.71 23.72 -10.24
C ALA A 44 6.54 23.02 -11.34
N ILE A 45 7.36 23.79 -12.06
CA ILE A 45 8.17 23.26 -13.18
C ILE A 45 9.19 22.23 -12.68
N SER A 46 9.89 22.50 -11.57
CA SER A 46 10.89 21.59 -11.03
C SER A 46 10.27 20.40 -10.29
N GLU A 47 9.17 20.61 -9.58
CA GLU A 47 8.63 19.62 -8.65
C GLU A 47 7.61 18.67 -9.32
N THR A 48 7.00 19.04 -10.44
CA THR A 48 6.16 18.12 -11.23
C THR A 48 6.94 16.88 -11.66
N THR A 49 8.18 17.07 -12.15
CA THR A 49 9.05 15.95 -12.55
C THR A 49 9.42 15.07 -11.35
N LEU A 50 9.60 15.65 -10.16
CA LEU A 50 9.87 14.87 -8.95
C LEU A 50 8.66 14.02 -8.57
N LYS A 51 7.44 14.58 -8.61
CA LYS A 51 6.20 13.82 -8.41
C LYS A 51 6.06 12.69 -9.44
N ASP A 52 6.36 12.93 -10.71
CA ASP A 52 6.30 11.91 -11.76
C ASP A 52 7.25 10.75 -11.47
N VAL A 53 8.49 11.05 -11.06
CA VAL A 53 9.47 10.02 -10.68
C VAL A 53 8.99 9.22 -9.47
N MET A 54 8.40 9.87 -8.47
CA MET A 54 7.86 9.16 -7.30
C MET A 54 6.73 8.20 -7.68
N LEU A 55 5.79 8.63 -8.54
CA LEU A 55 4.72 7.76 -9.02
C LEU A 55 5.27 6.58 -9.83
N MET A 56 6.24 6.83 -10.73
CA MET A 56 6.91 5.77 -11.49
C MET A 56 7.61 4.76 -10.57
N LEU A 57 8.31 5.21 -9.53
CA LEU A 57 9.00 4.33 -8.58
C LEU A 57 8.02 3.50 -7.74
N ILE A 58 6.89 4.10 -7.34
CA ILE A 58 5.80 3.40 -6.64
C ILE A 58 5.22 2.30 -7.53
N GLU A 59 4.93 2.62 -8.80
CA GLU A 59 4.45 1.64 -9.78
C GLU A 59 5.45 0.49 -9.96
N GLN A 60 6.72 0.80 -10.20
CA GLN A 60 7.77 -0.22 -10.35
C GLN A 60 7.94 -1.09 -9.10
N GLN A 61 7.79 -0.52 -7.90
CA GLN A 61 7.87 -1.29 -6.67
C GLN A 61 6.67 -2.21 -6.50
N ASN A 62 5.48 -1.72 -6.86
CA ASN A 62 4.25 -2.50 -6.86
C ASN A 62 4.30 -3.67 -7.86
N GLU A 63 4.86 -3.45 -9.05
CA GLU A 63 5.11 -4.53 -10.04
C GLU A 63 6.05 -5.62 -9.48
N LYS A 64 6.96 -5.27 -8.56
CA LYS A 64 7.86 -6.21 -7.87
C LYS A 64 7.23 -6.91 -6.66
N GLY A 65 5.91 -6.78 -6.46
CA GLY A 65 5.19 -7.37 -5.33
C GLY A 65 5.08 -6.45 -4.10
N GLY A 66 5.29 -5.16 -4.29
CA GLY A 66 5.12 -4.15 -3.25
C GLY A 66 6.22 -4.16 -2.19
N LEU A 67 5.92 -3.65 -1.00
CA LEU A 67 6.83 -3.62 0.14
C LEU A 67 6.30 -4.55 1.23
N LEU A 68 7.11 -5.56 1.59
CA LEU A 68 6.71 -6.61 2.55
C LEU A 68 5.39 -7.31 2.17
N GLY A 69 5.13 -7.44 0.87
CA GLY A 69 3.91 -8.04 0.33
C GLY A 69 2.67 -7.14 0.34
N LYS A 70 2.82 -5.85 0.66
CA LYS A 70 1.74 -4.85 0.58
C LYS A 70 1.96 -3.91 -0.59
N GLN A 71 0.89 -3.52 -1.28
CA GLN A 71 0.96 -2.52 -2.34
C GLN A 71 1.19 -1.12 -1.75
N LEU A 72 1.91 -0.27 -2.46
CA LEU A 72 2.07 1.15 -2.15
C LEU A 72 0.96 1.95 -2.83
N GLU A 73 0.41 2.93 -2.12
CA GLU A 73 -0.62 3.85 -2.62
C GLU A 73 -0.14 5.29 -2.46
N ALA A 74 -0.06 6.05 -3.56
CA ALA A 74 0.38 7.43 -3.50
C ALA A 74 -0.78 8.37 -3.13
N VAL A 75 -0.57 9.24 -2.15
CA VAL A 75 -1.50 10.33 -1.81
C VAL A 75 -0.83 11.66 -2.14
N VAL A 76 -1.27 12.31 -3.20
CA VAL A 76 -0.63 13.51 -3.75
C VAL A 76 -1.41 14.76 -3.35
N VAL A 77 -0.71 15.75 -2.80
CA VAL A 77 -1.29 17.06 -2.42
C VAL A 77 -0.41 18.20 -2.94
N ASP A 78 -1.03 19.32 -3.31
CA ASP A 78 -0.34 20.50 -3.85
C ASP A 78 -0.31 21.65 -2.81
N PRO A 79 0.86 22.03 -2.28
CA PRO A 79 1.04 23.18 -1.41
C PRO A 79 1.32 24.50 -2.17
N ALA A 80 1.29 24.50 -3.51
CA ALA A 80 1.34 25.70 -4.35
C ALA A 80 2.58 26.62 -4.15
N SER A 81 3.73 26.05 -3.77
CA SER A 81 4.94 26.81 -3.40
C SER A 81 4.75 27.78 -2.21
N ASP A 82 3.76 27.51 -1.36
CA ASP A 82 3.38 28.35 -0.23
C ASP A 82 3.69 27.66 1.11
N TRP A 83 4.53 28.30 1.93
CA TRP A 83 5.03 27.74 3.19
C TRP A 83 3.92 27.39 4.20
N PRO A 84 2.92 28.25 4.45
CA PRO A 84 1.76 27.89 5.26
C PRO A 84 1.01 26.65 4.74
N LEU A 85 0.72 26.60 3.44
CA LEU A 85 0.04 25.46 2.83
C LEU A 85 0.84 24.16 2.97
N PHE A 86 2.18 24.18 2.92
CA PHE A 86 2.98 22.99 3.20
C PHE A 86 2.67 22.40 4.59
N ALA A 87 2.57 23.23 5.63
CA ALA A 87 2.26 22.76 6.98
C ALA A 87 0.83 22.20 7.08
N GLU A 88 -0.14 22.85 6.43
CA GLU A 88 -1.52 22.39 6.38
C GLU A 88 -1.65 21.06 5.65
N LYS A 89 -1.02 20.93 4.48
CA LYS A 89 -1.04 19.72 3.65
C LYS A 89 -0.27 18.56 4.26
N ALA A 90 0.85 18.81 4.93
CA ALA A 90 1.52 17.78 5.73
C ALA A 90 0.60 17.24 6.84
N LYS A 91 -0.14 18.13 7.53
CA LYS A 91 -1.09 17.73 8.57
C LYS A 91 -2.28 16.94 8.00
N GLU A 92 -2.78 17.34 6.83
CA GLU A 92 -3.81 16.60 6.08
C GLU A 92 -3.33 15.18 5.77
N LEU A 93 -2.14 15.02 5.20
CA LEU A 93 -1.55 13.71 4.88
C LEU A 93 -1.44 12.80 6.11
N ILE A 94 -0.91 13.33 7.23
CA ILE A 94 -0.65 12.53 8.42
C ILE A 94 -1.94 12.23 9.19
N SER A 95 -2.79 13.24 9.41
CA SER A 95 -3.92 13.12 10.34
C SER A 95 -5.19 12.62 9.68
N GLN A 96 -5.43 12.99 8.41
CA GLN A 96 -6.66 12.64 7.69
C GLN A 96 -6.42 11.46 6.77
N GLU A 97 -5.36 11.52 5.95
CA GLU A 97 -5.06 10.46 4.97
C GLU A 97 -4.33 9.27 5.58
N GLN A 98 -3.81 9.42 6.81
CA GLN A 98 -3.13 8.39 7.58
C GLN A 98 -1.96 7.76 6.81
N VAL A 99 -1.18 8.59 6.09
CA VAL A 99 -0.01 8.09 5.36
C VAL A 99 1.06 7.56 6.31
N SER A 100 1.79 6.54 5.87
CA SER A 100 2.89 5.96 6.64
C SER A 100 4.16 6.81 6.61
N ALA A 101 4.34 7.61 5.56
CA ALA A 101 5.45 8.54 5.38
C ALA A 101 5.03 9.70 4.45
N VAL A 102 5.72 10.84 4.58
CA VAL A 102 5.64 12.02 3.69
C VAL A 102 7.03 12.24 3.08
#